data_AF-A0A6B3IQS4-F1
#
_entry.id   AF-A0A6B3IQS4-F1
#
_cell.length_a   1.000
_cell.length_b   1.000
_cell.length_c   1.000
_cell.angle_alpha   90.00
_cell.angle_beta   90.00
_cell.angle_gamma   90.00
#
_symmetry.space_group_name_H-M   'P 1'
#
loop_
_entity.id
_entity.type
_entity.pdbx_description
1 polymer ?
#
loop_
_entity_poly.entity_id
_entity_poly.type
_entity_poly.pdbx_seq_one_letter_code
_entity_poly.pdbx_strand_id
1 'polypeptide(L)'
;MQWDFWTLSPESAHQVTWLMGDRGIPRSWRHMNGYTSHTYMWINAQGERFWVKYHFKTDQGVETFTQNEGDQMASADTDYHTRDLFEHIRDGEYPSWTLKVQIMPYEDAKDYRFNPFDLTKVWPHGDYPLIEVGRMTLDRNP
;
A
#
# COMPACT_ATOMS: atom_id res chain seq x y z
N MET A 1 -2.12 26.88 1.35
CA MET A 1 -3.21 26.12 2.00
C MET A 1 -2.75 24.72 2.43
N GLN A 2 -2.10 23.92 1.58
CA GLN A 2 -1.69 22.55 1.95
C GLN A 2 -0.71 22.49 3.14
N TRP A 3 0.40 23.25 3.08
CA TRP A 3 1.40 23.28 4.16
C TRP A 3 0.87 23.85 5.48
N ASP A 4 -0.08 24.79 5.42
CA ASP A 4 -0.73 25.37 6.60
C ASP A 4 -1.40 24.27 7.43
N PHE A 5 -2.27 23.47 6.81
CA PHE A 5 -2.90 22.32 7.47
C PHE A 5 -1.88 21.31 8.00
N TRP A 6 -0.88 20.91 7.22
CA TRP A 6 0.10 19.91 7.66
C TRP A 6 0.95 20.38 8.84
N THR A 7 1.28 21.66 8.91
CA THR A 7 2.01 22.22 10.06
C THR A 7 1.15 22.37 11.32
N LEU A 8 -0.17 22.45 11.17
CA LEU A 8 -1.12 22.58 12.28
C LEU A 8 -1.75 21.24 12.72
N SER A 9 -1.60 20.19 11.92
CA SER A 9 -2.11 18.84 12.17
C SER A 9 -0.98 17.81 12.16
N PRO A 10 -0.21 17.68 13.26
CA PRO A 10 0.96 16.80 13.32
C PRO A 10 0.64 15.32 13.10
N GLU A 11 -0.61 14.88 13.29
CA GLU A 11 -1.07 13.53 12.93
C GLU A 11 -0.91 13.21 11.43
N SER A 12 -0.85 14.23 10.57
CA SER A 12 -0.61 14.08 9.13
C SER A 12 0.85 13.72 8.79
N ALA A 13 1.79 13.99 9.70
CA ALA A 13 3.22 13.96 9.40
C ALA A 13 3.70 12.61 8.86
N HIS A 14 3.18 11.50 9.38
CA HIS A 14 3.55 10.17 8.91
C HIS A 14 3.18 9.95 7.43
N GLN A 15 1.97 10.35 7.02
CA GLN A 15 1.54 10.23 5.62
C GLN A 15 2.27 11.23 4.71
N VAL A 16 2.50 12.45 5.19
CA VAL A 16 3.26 13.47 4.43
C VAL A 16 4.68 13.01 4.14
N THR A 17 5.35 12.34 5.08
CA THR A 17 6.67 11.74 4.86
C THR A 17 6.66 10.73 3.72
N TRP A 18 5.62 9.89 3.60
CA TRP A 18 5.50 8.94 2.49
C TRP A 18 5.22 9.64 1.16
N LEU A 19 4.34 10.64 1.16
CA LEU A 19 3.95 11.40 -0.02
C LEU A 19 5.12 12.22 -0.59
N MET A 20 5.96 12.78 0.28
CA MET A 20 7.09 13.62 -0.13
C MET A 20 8.39 12.85 -0.31
N GLY A 21 8.41 11.56 -0.01
CA GLY A 21 9.48 10.64 -0.40
C GLY A 21 9.19 9.99 -1.75
N ASP A 22 10.11 9.15 -2.23
CA ASP A 22 10.05 8.54 -3.56
C ASP A 22 8.73 7.78 -3.84
N ARG A 23 8.10 7.21 -2.79
CA ARG A 23 6.81 6.52 -2.94
C ARG A 23 5.66 7.42 -3.40
N GLY A 24 5.80 8.74 -3.30
CA GLY A 24 4.85 9.70 -3.85
C GLY A 24 4.84 9.77 -5.37
N ILE A 25 5.88 9.25 -6.04
CA ILE A 25 6.05 9.34 -7.49
C ILE A 25 6.39 7.94 -8.05
N PRO A 26 5.47 6.96 -7.97
CA PRO A 26 5.73 5.59 -8.41
C PRO A 26 6.05 5.56 -9.91
N ARG A 27 6.93 4.63 -10.32
CA ARG A 27 7.32 4.45 -11.73
C ARG A 27 6.16 3.96 -12.60
N SER A 28 5.24 3.21 -12.01
CA SER A 28 3.96 2.78 -12.58
C SER A 28 3.07 2.21 -11.48
N TRP A 29 1.79 1.96 -11.78
CA TRP A 29 0.91 1.25 -10.85
C TRP A 29 1.37 -0.18 -10.55
N ARG A 30 2.04 -0.85 -11.51
CA ARG A 30 2.54 -2.22 -11.36
C ARG A 30 3.73 -2.30 -10.40
N HIS A 31 4.56 -1.25 -10.35
CA HIS A 31 5.76 -1.21 -9.52
C HIS A 31 5.52 -0.56 -8.14
N MET A 32 4.30 -0.63 -7.61
CA MET A 32 3.99 -0.15 -6.26
C MET A 32 3.26 -1.21 -5.44
N ASN A 33 3.49 -1.17 -4.13
CA ASN A 33 2.73 -1.95 -3.16
C ASN A 33 1.37 -1.29 -2.90
N GLY A 34 0.37 -2.11 -2.57
CA GLY A 34 -0.91 -1.66 -2.05
C GLY A 34 -1.04 -1.97 -0.55
N TYR A 35 -1.68 -1.07 0.19
CA TYR A 35 -1.94 -1.22 1.62
C TYR A 35 -3.36 -0.79 1.91
N THR A 36 -4.12 -1.60 2.65
CA THR A 36 -5.50 -1.21 3.02
C THR A 36 -5.55 -0.17 4.11
N SER A 37 -4.43 0.05 4.81
CA SER A 37 -4.24 0.98 5.94
C SER A 37 -5.03 0.61 7.20
N HIS A 38 -6.34 0.44 7.08
CA HIS A 38 -7.25 0.09 8.17
C HIS A 38 -7.01 -1.31 8.72
N THR A 39 -7.41 -1.48 9.97
CA THR A 39 -7.49 -2.77 10.67
C THR A 39 -8.88 -3.35 10.50
N TYR A 40 -8.94 -4.61 10.07
CA TYR A 40 -10.15 -5.40 9.91
C TYR A 40 -10.22 -6.50 10.98
N MET A 41 -11.32 -7.23 11.04
CA MET A 41 -11.47 -8.41 11.91
C MET A 41 -11.74 -9.65 11.08
N TRP A 42 -11.00 -10.73 11.37
CA TRP A 42 -11.36 -12.08 10.99
C TRP A 42 -11.99 -12.82 12.18
N ILE A 43 -12.94 -13.68 11.86
CA ILE A 43 -13.55 -14.61 12.81
C ILE A 43 -13.45 -15.99 12.18
N ASN A 44 -12.81 -16.94 12.87
CA ASN A 44 -12.70 -18.31 12.35
C ASN A 44 -13.97 -19.13 12.66
N ALA A 45 -14.00 -20.39 12.21
CA ALA A 45 -15.14 -21.28 12.41
C ALA A 45 -15.46 -21.58 13.88
N GLN A 46 -14.50 -21.40 14.79
CA GLN A 46 -14.65 -21.58 16.23
C GLN A 46 -15.13 -20.29 16.94
N GLY A 47 -15.28 -19.18 16.20
CA GLY A 47 -15.68 -17.90 16.76
C GLY A 47 -14.52 -17.07 17.35
N GLU A 48 -13.27 -17.52 17.18
CA GLU A 48 -12.08 -16.79 17.63
C GLU A 48 -11.84 -15.60 16.71
N ARG A 49 -11.45 -14.46 17.32
CA ARG A 49 -11.30 -13.18 16.64
C ARG A 49 -9.83 -12.82 16.45
N PHE A 50 -9.53 -12.19 15.32
CA PHE A 50 -8.19 -11.73 14.99
C PHE A 50 -8.27 -10.38 14.29
N TRP A 51 -7.35 -9.48 14.60
CA TRP A 51 -7.19 -8.22 13.88
C TRP A 51 -6.26 -8.40 12.69
N VAL A 52 -6.63 -7.83 11.53
CA VAL A 52 -5.95 -8.10 10.26
C VAL A 52 -5.67 -6.81 9.50
N LYS A 53 -4.46 -6.69 8.95
CA LYS A 53 -4.09 -5.68 7.95
C LYS A 53 -3.63 -6.36 6.67
N TYR A 54 -4.06 -5.85 5.51
CA TYR A 54 -3.74 -6.41 4.20
C TYR A 54 -2.67 -5.60 3.48
N HIS A 55 -1.80 -6.34 2.80
CA HIS A 55 -0.65 -5.82 2.07
C HIS A 55 -0.58 -6.52 0.71
N PHE A 56 -0.73 -5.77 -0.37
CA PHE A 56 -0.48 -6.24 -1.72
C PHE A 56 0.97 -5.91 -2.07
N LYS A 57 1.82 -6.93 -2.16
CA LYS A 57 3.23 -6.75 -2.51
C LYS A 57 3.40 -6.97 -4.00
N THR A 58 3.88 -5.96 -4.71
CA THR A 58 4.13 -6.11 -6.16
C THR A 58 5.19 -7.17 -6.40
N ASP A 59 4.93 -8.03 -7.37
CA ASP A 59 5.89 -9.04 -7.82
C ASP A 59 6.85 -8.50 -8.91
N GLN A 60 6.64 -7.26 -9.37
CA GLN A 60 7.47 -6.58 -10.39
C GLN A 60 8.65 -5.83 -9.76
N GLY A 61 8.67 -5.69 -8.44
CA GLY A 61 9.61 -4.83 -7.72
C GLY A 61 9.05 -3.42 -7.52
N VAL A 62 9.52 -2.74 -6.47
CA VAL A 62 9.11 -1.35 -6.19
C VAL A 62 10.07 -0.41 -6.89
N GLU A 63 9.52 0.42 -7.79
CA GLU A 63 10.26 1.42 -8.55
C GLU A 63 9.55 2.76 -8.50
N THR A 64 10.34 3.83 -8.51
CA THR A 64 9.89 5.21 -8.38
C THR A 64 10.63 6.08 -9.38
N PHE A 65 9.99 7.14 -9.84
CA PHE A 65 10.68 8.21 -10.52
C PHE A 65 11.52 9.02 -9.54
N THR A 66 12.61 9.61 -10.04
CA THR A 66 13.17 10.81 -9.42
C THR A 66 12.22 12.00 -9.65
N GLN A 67 12.35 13.05 -8.83
CA GLN A 67 11.53 14.27 -9.01
C GLN A 67 11.65 14.83 -10.44
N ASN A 68 12.86 14.87 -11.01
CA ASN A 68 13.08 15.42 -12.35
C ASN A 68 12.39 14.59 -13.44
N GLU A 69 12.46 13.27 -13.36
CA GLU A 69 11.75 12.39 -14.29
C GLU A 69 10.24 12.51 -14.15
N GLY A 70 9.74 12.63 -12.91
CA GLY A 70 8.33 12.87 -12.63
C GLY A 70 7.82 14.17 -13.25
N ASP A 71 8.57 15.27 -13.07
CA ASP A 71 8.23 16.59 -13.63
C ASP A 71 8.20 16.56 -15.17
N GLN A 72 9.15 15.86 -15.80
CA GLN A 72 9.17 15.69 -17.25
C GLN A 72 7.97 14.85 -17.72
N MET A 73 7.72 13.71 -17.07
CA MET A 73 6.65 12.78 -17.45
C MET A 73 5.27 13.44 -17.34
N ALA A 74 5.05 14.26 -16.31
CA ALA A 74 3.81 14.99 -16.11
C ALA A 74 3.43 15.91 -17.29
N SER A 75 4.42 16.34 -18.08
CA SER A 75 4.21 17.12 -19.31
C SER A 75 4.19 16.27 -20.59
N ALA A 76 4.92 15.16 -20.59
CA ALA A 76 5.12 14.33 -21.78
C ALA A 76 3.96 13.37 -22.05
N ASP A 77 3.40 12.76 -21.01
CA ASP A 77 2.29 11.81 -21.13
C ASP A 77 1.46 11.77 -19.84
N THR A 78 0.33 12.49 -19.85
CA THR A 78 -0.60 12.53 -18.72
C THR A 78 -1.33 11.21 -18.49
N ASP A 79 -1.30 10.30 -19.47
CA ASP A 79 -1.95 8.98 -19.42
C ASP A 79 -0.97 7.85 -19.13
N TYR A 80 0.30 8.17 -18.81
CA TYR A 80 1.41 7.23 -18.75
C TYR A 80 1.12 5.97 -17.92
N HIS A 81 0.59 6.09 -16.70
CA HIS A 81 0.29 4.91 -15.86
C HIS A 81 -0.85 4.04 -16.41
N THR A 82 -1.88 4.67 -16.97
CA THR A 82 -3.00 3.96 -17.58
C THR A 82 -2.54 3.20 -18.81
N ARG A 83 -1.75 3.86 -19.68
CA ARG A 83 -1.15 3.27 -20.88
C ARG A 83 -0.24 2.11 -20.52
N ASP A 84 0.69 2.31 -19.58
CA ASP A 84 1.60 1.27 -19.09
C ASP A 84 0.84 0.00 -18.67
N LEU A 85 -0.17 0.14 -17.80
CA LEU A 85 -0.94 -1.02 -17.35
C LEU A 85 -1.71 -1.69 -18.50
N PHE A 86 -2.37 -0.90 -19.34
CA PHE A 86 -3.19 -1.41 -20.44
C PHE A 86 -2.35 -2.19 -21.46
N GLU A 87 -1.20 -1.65 -21.86
CA GLU A 87 -0.31 -2.25 -22.85
C GLU A 87 0.31 -3.54 -22.33
N HIS A 88 0.77 -3.58 -21.08
CA HIS A 88 1.31 -4.81 -20.49
C HIS A 88 0.26 -5.91 -20.41
N ILE A 89 -0.99 -5.60 -20.05
CA ILE A 89 -2.08 -6.59 -20.06
C ILE A 89 -2.38 -7.04 -21.50
N ARG A 90 -2.46 -6.12 -22.46
CA ARG A 90 -2.68 -6.43 -23.88
C ARG A 90 -1.61 -7.38 -24.42
N ASP A 91 -0.36 -7.17 -24.01
CA ASP A 91 0.81 -7.89 -24.53
C ASP A 91 1.10 -9.20 -23.77
N GLY A 92 0.26 -9.56 -22.78
CA GLY A 92 0.38 -10.80 -22.01
C GLY A 92 1.36 -10.71 -20.83
N GLU A 93 1.88 -9.52 -20.54
CA GLU A 93 2.79 -9.23 -19.44
C GLU A 93 2.01 -8.87 -18.16
N TYR A 94 1.23 -9.82 -17.67
CA TYR A 94 0.27 -9.59 -16.60
C TYR A 94 0.96 -9.22 -15.27
N PRO A 95 0.69 -8.02 -14.71
CA PRO A 95 1.17 -7.69 -13.38
C PRO A 95 0.45 -8.50 -12.32
N SER A 96 1.20 -8.86 -11.29
CA SER A 96 0.69 -9.55 -10.11
C SER A 96 1.19 -8.95 -8.80
N TRP A 97 0.37 -9.15 -7.78
CA TRP A 97 0.68 -8.81 -6.40
C TRP A 97 0.46 -10.02 -5.50
N THR A 98 1.47 -10.37 -4.72
CA THR A 98 1.34 -11.32 -3.61
C THR A 98 0.56 -10.67 -2.47
N LEU A 99 -0.61 -11.21 -2.13
CA LEU A 99 -1.41 -10.78 -0.99
C LEU A 99 -0.81 -11.36 0.29
N LYS A 100 -0.43 -10.47 1.20
CA LYS A 100 0.05 -10.78 2.54
C LYS A 100 -0.82 -10.12 3.60
N VAL A 101 -0.89 -10.73 4.77
CA VAL A 101 -1.59 -10.19 5.92
C VAL A 101 -0.69 -10.13 7.14
N GLN A 102 -0.91 -9.15 7.99
CA GLN A 102 -0.50 -9.22 9.40
C GLN A 102 -1.70 -9.66 10.21
N ILE A 103 -1.50 -10.55 11.17
CA ILE A 103 -2.54 -11.08 12.05
C ILE A 103 -2.13 -10.81 13.49
N MET A 104 -2.95 -10.07 14.22
CA MET A 104 -2.80 -9.80 15.65
C MET A 104 -3.93 -10.51 16.42
N PRO A 105 -3.62 -11.34 17.43
CA PRO A 105 -4.63 -11.91 18.32
C PRO A 105 -5.54 -10.82 18.91
N TYR A 106 -6.83 -11.13 19.08
CA TYR A 106 -7.80 -10.12 19.54
C TYR A 106 -7.40 -9.44 20.86
N GLU A 107 -6.88 -10.23 21.80
CA GLU A 107 -6.50 -9.78 23.14
C GLU A 107 -5.27 -8.85 23.13
N ASP A 108 -4.31 -9.07 22.22
CA ASP A 108 -3.08 -8.28 22.12
C ASP A 108 -3.36 -6.79 21.87
N ALA A 109 -4.43 -6.47 21.13
CA ALA A 109 -4.79 -5.09 20.79
C ALA A 109 -5.08 -4.20 22.00
N LYS A 110 -5.49 -4.78 23.14
CA LYS A 110 -5.89 -4.04 24.34
C LYS A 110 -4.73 -3.27 24.95
N ASP A 111 -3.55 -3.89 24.95
CA ASP A 111 -2.35 -3.38 25.61
C ASP A 111 -1.22 -3.07 24.61
N TYR A 112 -1.52 -3.13 23.30
CA TYR A 112 -0.54 -2.82 22.28
C TYR A 112 -0.14 -1.32 22.33
N ARG A 113 1.16 -1.04 22.18
CA ARG A 113 1.73 0.32 22.34
C ARG A 113 1.15 1.39 21.42
N PHE A 114 0.52 0.98 20.32
CA PHE A 114 -0.21 1.87 19.42
C PHE A 114 -1.66 1.43 19.38
N ASN A 115 -2.60 2.37 19.25
CA ASN A 115 -3.97 2.02 18.93
C ASN A 115 -3.99 1.32 17.56
N PRO A 116 -4.36 0.03 17.46
CA PRO A 116 -4.32 -0.69 16.19
C PRO A 116 -5.28 -0.11 15.14
N PHE A 117 -6.27 0.68 15.55
CA PHE A 117 -7.25 1.35 14.69
C PHE A 117 -6.83 2.76 14.26
N ASP A 118 -5.72 3.28 14.79
CA ASP A 118 -5.14 4.54 14.33
C ASP A 118 -4.52 4.37 12.95
N LEU A 119 -5.16 4.95 11.93
CA LEU A 119 -4.73 4.88 10.53
C LEU A 119 -3.36 5.52 10.30
N THR A 120 -2.93 6.41 11.18
CA THR A 120 -1.63 7.06 11.09
C THR A 120 -0.49 6.16 11.57
N LYS A 121 -0.76 4.93 12.03
CA LYS A 121 0.24 3.98 12.57
C LYS A 121 0.34 2.71 11.73
N VAL A 122 1.58 2.22 11.61
CA VAL A 122 1.92 0.92 11.02
C VAL A 122 2.19 -0.07 12.14
N TRP A 123 1.75 -1.31 11.96
CA TRP A 123 2.17 -2.41 12.84
C TRP A 123 3.54 -2.88 12.37
N PRO A 124 4.61 -2.80 13.19
CA PRO A 124 5.91 -3.22 12.73
C PRO A 124 5.93 -4.70 12.37
N HIS A 125 6.56 -5.01 11.25
CA HIS A 125 6.62 -6.38 10.73
C HIS A 125 7.41 -7.32 11.67
N GLY A 126 8.23 -6.80 12.58
CA GLY A 126 8.91 -7.60 13.60
C GLY A 126 7.96 -8.10 14.70
N ASP A 127 6.90 -7.35 15.01
CA ASP A 127 5.92 -7.74 16.01
C ASP A 127 4.87 -8.68 15.41
N TYR A 128 4.39 -8.34 14.21
CA TYR A 128 3.43 -9.13 13.46
C TYR A 128 3.94 -9.31 12.02
N PRO A 129 4.59 -10.45 11.70
CA PRO A 129 5.18 -10.67 10.38
C PRO A 129 4.13 -10.81 9.28
N LEU A 130 4.56 -10.59 8.03
CA LEU A 130 3.71 -10.77 6.86
C LEU A 130 3.55 -12.26 6.55
N ILE A 131 2.30 -12.70 6.50
CA ILE A 131 1.89 -14.06 6.13
C ILE A 131 1.28 -14.00 4.73
N GLU A 132 1.82 -14.78 3.80
CA GLU A 132 1.27 -14.89 2.45
C GLU A 132 -0.04 -15.69 2.45
N VAL A 133 -1.05 -15.18 1.76
CA VAL A 133 -2.39 -15.79 1.71
C VAL A 133 -2.95 -15.94 0.29
N GLY A 134 -2.29 -15.38 -0.72
CA GLY A 134 -2.70 -15.54 -2.11
C GLY A 134 -1.99 -14.60 -3.06
N ARG A 135 -2.48 -14.54 -4.30
CA ARG A 135 -1.94 -13.69 -5.37
C ARG A 135 -3.08 -13.12 -6.21
N MET A 136 -3.01 -11.82 -6.49
CA MET A 136 -3.88 -11.12 -7.43
C MET A 136 -3.11 -10.90 -8.73
N THR A 137 -3.67 -11.29 -9.87
CA THR A 137 -3.10 -11.03 -11.20
C THR A 137 -4.13 -10.27 -12.01
N LEU A 138 -3.73 -9.18 -12.68
CA LEU A 138 -4.59 -8.47 -13.61
C LEU A 138 -4.28 -8.97 -15.02
N ASP A 139 -5.20 -9.72 -15.60
CA ASP A 139 -5.00 -10.44 -16.87
C ASP A 139 -5.92 -9.99 -18.00
N ARG A 140 -6.77 -8.99 -17.74
CA ARG A 140 -7.77 -8.52 -18.70
C ARG A 140 -8.07 -7.03 -18.54
N ASN A 141 -8.05 -6.32 -19.65
CA ASN A 141 -8.51 -4.94 -19.77
C ASN A 141 -10.05 -4.87 -19.80
N PRO A 142 -10.65 -3.72 -19.43
CA PRO A 142 -12.10 -3.53 -19.47
C PRO A 142 -12.70 -3.75 -20.87
#